data_AF-A0A9P7WZH8-F1
#
_entry.id   AF-A0A9P7WZH8-F1
#
_cell.length_a   1.000
_cell.length_b   1.000
_cell.length_c   1.000
_cell.angle_alpha   90.00
_cell.angle_beta   90.00
_cell.angle_gamma   90.00
#
_symmetry.space_group_name_H-M   'P 1'
#
loop_
_entity.id
_entity.type
_entity.pdbx_description
1 polymer ?
#
loop_
_entity_poly.entity_id
_entity_poly.type
_entity_poly.pdbx_seq_one_letter_code
_entity_poly.pdbx_strand_id
1 'polypeptide(L)'
;MTGSYLKLPAIILRRRLAPSSMNSETTDYEDLSRYTSGRWLMNEAEELFQRYPRFSVDELKAAAVAAVPEGQSCLYITKIGEGEYNRVLLITAATDSGPTDLVAKIPYPRAGPAQILTASEVSTLEFCRDVLQLPVPKVLGWSSEAESTAVGAECMLMERAEGVPIADRWEELGLRG
;
A
#
# COMPACT_ATOMS: atom_id res chain seq x y z
N MET A 1 18.54 -1.37 -35.08
CA MET A 1 19.78 -0.83 -34.51
C MET A 1 19.40 0.41 -33.70
N THR A 2 18.89 0.21 -32.49
CA THR A 2 19.64 0.25 -31.21
C THR A 2 20.05 1.67 -30.82
N GLY A 3 19.12 2.35 -30.14
CA GLY A 3 19.42 3.41 -29.19
C GLY A 3 18.82 3.02 -27.85
N SER A 4 19.40 2.01 -27.20
CA SER A 4 19.06 1.67 -25.81
C SER A 4 19.54 2.80 -24.92
N TYR A 5 18.68 3.79 -24.69
CA TYR A 5 18.88 4.75 -23.63
C TYR A 5 18.95 3.97 -22.31
N LEU A 6 20.15 3.88 -21.75
CA LEU A 6 20.34 3.49 -20.37
C LEU A 6 19.50 4.45 -19.53
N LYS A 7 18.35 3.97 -19.06
CA LYS A 7 17.50 4.69 -18.11
C LYS A 7 18.35 4.86 -16.86
N LEU A 8 18.96 6.05 -16.70
CA LEU A 8 19.69 6.36 -15.49
C LEU A 8 18.75 6.14 -14.30
N PRO A 9 19.21 5.53 -13.19
CA PRO A 9 18.38 5.38 -12.01
C PRO A 9 17.92 6.77 -11.59
N ALA A 10 16.61 6.96 -11.54
CA ALA A 10 16.05 8.25 -11.19
C ALA A 10 16.43 8.51 -9.71
N ILE A 11 17.26 9.52 -9.47
CA ILE A 11 17.65 9.90 -8.10
C ILE A 11 16.40 10.47 -7.42
N ILE A 12 15.93 9.78 -6.38
CA ILE A 12 14.77 10.17 -5.58
C ILE A 12 15.25 10.97 -4.38
N LEU A 13 14.82 12.23 -4.31
CA LEU A 13 14.90 13.00 -3.08
C LEU A 13 13.70 12.63 -2.21
N ARG A 14 13.92 11.79 -1.19
CA ARG A 14 12.88 11.42 -0.23
C ARG A 14 12.71 12.50 0.81
N ARG A 15 11.48 12.94 1.04
CA ARG A 15 11.14 13.78 2.18
C ARG A 15 10.96 12.84 3.38
N ARG A 16 11.66 13.07 4.50
CA ARG A 16 11.26 12.44 5.78
C ARG A 16 9.84 12.91 6.07
N LEU A 17 8.87 12.01 6.03
CA LEU A 17 7.51 12.31 6.47
C LEU A 17 7.58 12.52 7.98
N ALA A 18 7.32 13.75 8.43
CA ALA A 18 6.85 13.94 9.80
C ALA A 18 5.40 13.43 9.85
N PRO A 19 4.95 12.85 10.96
CA PRO A 19 3.53 12.56 11.13
C PRO A 19 2.77 13.87 10.98
N SER A 20 1.98 13.99 9.91
CA SER A 20 1.09 15.13 9.75
C SER A 20 0.11 15.09 10.91
N SER A 21 0.14 16.12 11.75
CA SER A 21 -1.00 16.49 12.58
C SER A 21 -2.17 16.73 11.63
N MET A 22 -3.11 15.78 11.57
CA MET A 22 -4.23 15.84 10.66
C MET A 22 -5.49 16.18 11.44
N ASN A 23 -5.99 17.39 11.21
CA ASN A 23 -7.35 17.77 11.57
C ASN A 23 -8.32 16.84 10.83
N SER A 24 -9.32 16.38 11.56
CA SER A 24 -10.35 15.44 11.16
C SER A 24 -11.39 16.09 10.26
N GLU A 25 -11.06 16.39 9.00
CA GLU A 25 -12.07 16.75 8.01
C GLU A 25 -11.51 16.50 6.61
N THR A 26 -11.93 15.38 6.02
CA THR A 26 -11.68 14.95 4.63
C THR A 26 -10.21 14.91 4.21
N THR A 27 -9.59 13.74 4.28
CA THR A 27 -8.45 13.46 3.39
C THR A 27 -8.92 13.70 1.96
N ASP A 28 -8.34 14.67 1.26
CA ASP A 28 -8.62 14.87 -0.16
C ASP A 28 -8.34 13.54 -0.88
N TYR A 29 -9.34 12.99 -1.58
CA TYR A 29 -9.19 11.73 -2.32
C TYR A 29 -8.03 11.77 -3.30
N GLU A 30 -7.69 12.97 -3.77
CA GLU A 30 -6.54 13.22 -4.60
C GLU A 30 -5.21 13.01 -3.84
N ASP A 31 -5.13 13.33 -2.55
CA ASP A 31 -3.94 13.09 -1.72
C ASP A 31 -3.70 11.60 -1.46
N LEU A 32 -4.78 10.81 -1.39
CA LEU A 32 -4.72 9.35 -1.37
C LEU A 32 -4.21 8.77 -2.69
N SER A 33 -4.25 9.53 -3.79
CA SER A 33 -3.90 9.07 -5.14
C SER A 33 -2.58 9.66 -5.67
N ARG A 34 -2.12 10.80 -5.15
CA ARG A 34 -0.84 11.42 -5.53
C ARG A 34 0.36 10.80 -4.85
N TYR A 35 1.49 10.75 -5.54
CA TYR A 35 2.78 10.41 -4.93
C TYR A 35 3.33 11.62 -4.18
N THR A 36 3.67 11.47 -2.90
CA THR A 36 4.08 12.58 -2.02
C THR A 36 5.41 12.36 -1.29
N SER A 37 5.94 11.13 -1.29
CA SER A 37 7.11 10.75 -0.49
C SER A 37 8.45 11.24 -1.06
N GLY A 38 8.47 11.74 -2.28
CA GLY A 38 9.68 12.26 -2.89
C GLY A 38 9.47 12.99 -4.20
N ARG A 39 10.58 13.52 -4.73
CA ARG A 39 10.66 14.20 -6.02
C ARG A 39 11.83 13.62 -6.82
N TRP A 40 11.76 13.70 -8.14
CA TRP A 40 12.81 13.17 -9.00
C TRP A 40 13.60 14.31 -9.64
N LEU A 41 14.94 14.17 -9.64
CA LEU A 41 15.80 15.14 -10.32
C LEU A 41 15.62 15.16 -11.85
N MET A 42 15.20 14.02 -12.42
CA MET A 42 15.00 13.82 -13.85
C MET A 42 13.66 13.12 -14.11
N ASN A 43 13.00 13.46 -15.22
CA ASN A 43 11.77 12.81 -15.69
C ASN A 43 10.61 12.82 -14.67
N GLU A 44 10.51 13.86 -13.84
CA GLU A 44 9.55 13.92 -12.74
C GLU A 44 8.09 13.70 -13.15
N ALA A 45 7.63 14.37 -14.21
CA ALA A 45 6.26 14.22 -14.68
C ALA A 45 5.93 12.75 -15.05
N GLU A 46 6.88 12.06 -15.67
CA GLU A 46 6.73 10.65 -16.06
C GLU A 46 6.75 9.72 -14.83
N GLU A 47 7.64 9.97 -13.88
CA GLU A 47 7.74 9.18 -12.65
C GLU A 47 6.50 9.35 -11.74
N LEU A 48 5.91 10.54 -11.73
CA LEU A 48 4.62 10.82 -11.06
C LEU A 48 3.46 10.14 -11.78
N PHE A 49 3.39 10.26 -13.11
CA PHE A 49 2.34 9.63 -13.92
C PHE A 49 2.33 8.11 -13.75
N GLN A 50 3.50 7.47 -13.78
CA GLN A 50 3.64 6.03 -13.57
C GLN A 50 3.30 5.55 -12.15
N ARG A 51 3.14 6.47 -11.18
CA ARG A 51 2.80 6.18 -9.77
C ARG A 51 1.46 6.76 -9.33
N TYR A 52 0.66 7.20 -10.29
CA TYR A 52 -0.71 7.62 -10.05
C TYR A 52 -1.64 6.42 -10.30
N PRO A 53 -2.00 5.63 -9.26
CA PRO A 53 -2.98 4.58 -9.42
C PRO A 53 -4.34 5.21 -9.70
N ARG A 54 -5.08 4.63 -10.65
CA ARG A 54 -6.48 4.96 -10.88
C ARG A 54 -7.31 3.95 -10.11
N PHE A 55 -7.95 4.36 -9.03
CA PHE A 55 -8.83 3.51 -8.25
C PHE A 55 -9.97 4.33 -7.65
N SER A 56 -11.09 3.67 -7.38
CA SER A 56 -12.21 4.28 -6.65
C SER A 56 -11.98 4.13 -5.14
N VAL A 57 -11.91 5.26 -4.43
CA VAL A 57 -11.74 5.26 -2.97
C VAL A 57 -12.97 4.68 -2.28
N ASP A 58 -14.18 4.99 -2.79
CA ASP A 58 -15.42 4.51 -2.17
C ASP A 58 -15.58 2.99 -2.35
N GLU A 59 -15.24 2.46 -3.53
CA GLU A 59 -15.26 1.02 -3.78
C GLU A 59 -14.16 0.30 -3.00
N LEU A 60 -12.99 0.93 -2.80
CA LEU A 60 -11.96 0.40 -1.92
C LEU A 60 -12.43 0.33 -0.47
N LYS A 61 -13.11 1.37 0.03
CA LYS A 61 -13.71 1.35 1.38
C LYS A 61 -14.76 0.25 1.50
N ALA A 62 -15.62 0.09 0.50
CA ALA A 62 -16.63 -0.96 0.48
C ALA A 62 -16.00 -2.35 0.51
N ALA A 63 -14.99 -2.60 -0.33
CA ALA A 63 -14.23 -3.85 -0.34
C ALA A 63 -13.52 -4.11 0.99
N ALA A 64 -12.92 -3.07 1.60
CA ALA A 64 -12.27 -3.15 2.89
C ALA A 64 -13.24 -3.54 4.03
N VAL A 65 -14.41 -2.89 4.08
CA VAL A 65 -15.45 -3.22 5.07
C VAL A 65 -15.95 -4.64 4.89
N ALA A 66 -16.19 -5.07 3.64
CA ALA A 66 -16.65 -6.43 3.35
C ALA A 66 -15.60 -7.52 3.67
N ALA A 67 -14.31 -7.18 3.65
CA ALA A 67 -13.22 -8.10 3.95
C ALA A 67 -13.02 -8.34 5.46
N VAL A 68 -13.58 -7.48 6.31
CA VAL A 68 -13.47 -7.58 7.77
C VAL A 68 -14.70 -8.28 8.35
N PRO A 69 -14.55 -9.29 9.22
CA PRO A 69 -15.67 -9.88 9.95
C PRO A 69 -16.45 -8.81 10.70
N GLU A 70 -17.78 -8.83 10.57
CA GLU A 70 -18.67 -7.84 11.22
C GLU A 70 -18.42 -6.38 10.79
N GLY A 71 -17.78 -6.17 9.64
CA GLY A 71 -17.54 -4.83 9.09
C GLY A 71 -18.84 -4.10 8.75
N GLN A 72 -19.00 -2.90 9.29
CA GLN A 72 -20.22 -2.08 9.12
C GLN A 72 -19.99 -0.85 8.25
N SER A 73 -18.88 -0.15 8.45
CA SER A 73 -18.55 1.08 7.72
C SER A 73 -17.06 1.41 7.84
N CYS A 74 -16.56 2.24 6.92
CA CYS A 74 -15.20 2.76 6.99
C CYS A 74 -15.19 4.04 7.85
N LEU A 75 -14.41 4.02 8.94
CA LEU A 75 -14.22 5.17 9.83
C LEU A 75 -13.15 6.13 9.30
N TYR A 76 -12.00 5.60 8.88
CA TYR A 76 -10.92 6.40 8.33
C TYR A 76 -10.13 5.64 7.27
N ILE A 77 -9.56 6.43 6.36
CA ILE A 77 -8.58 5.97 5.37
C ILE A 77 -7.44 6.98 5.32
N THR A 78 -6.22 6.49 5.40
CA THR A 78 -5.02 7.33 5.34
C THR A 78 -3.89 6.62 4.60
N LYS A 79 -3.00 7.39 3.98
CA LYS A 79 -1.83 6.88 3.30
C LYS A 79 -0.68 6.74 4.28
N ILE A 80 -0.24 5.51 4.53
CA ILE A 80 0.83 5.20 5.50
C ILE A 80 2.17 4.88 4.85
N GLY A 81 2.19 4.64 3.54
CA GLY A 81 3.43 4.34 2.84
C GLY A 81 3.31 4.47 1.33
N GLU A 82 4.40 4.90 0.72
CA GLU A 82 4.59 4.91 -0.73
C GLU A 82 5.95 4.28 -1.00
N GLY A 83 5.92 3.00 -1.39
CA GLY A 83 7.10 2.26 -1.77
C GLY A 83 7.55 2.61 -3.19
N GLU A 84 8.44 1.81 -3.74
CA GLU A 84 8.81 1.94 -5.15
C GLU A 84 7.75 1.35 -6.08
N TYR A 85 7.04 0.33 -5.59
CA TYR A 85 6.13 -0.49 -6.37
C TYR A 85 4.67 -0.40 -5.91
N ASN A 86 4.43 -0.02 -4.65
CA ASN A 86 3.10 -0.07 -4.04
C ASN A 86 2.78 1.20 -3.27
N ARG A 87 1.53 1.61 -3.35
CA ARG A 87 0.88 2.48 -2.39
C ARG A 87 0.31 1.65 -1.25
N VAL A 88 0.43 2.16 -0.03
CA VAL A 88 -0.05 1.49 1.17
C VAL A 88 -0.98 2.42 1.93
N LEU A 89 -2.24 2.02 2.05
CA LEU A 89 -3.27 2.75 2.76
C LEU A 89 -3.64 1.96 4.02
N LEU A 90 -3.80 2.66 5.13
CA LEU A 90 -4.45 2.15 6.33
C LEU A 90 -5.92 2.52 6.26
N ILE A 91 -6.78 1.52 6.42
CA ILE A 91 -8.23 1.66 6.49
C ILE A 91 -8.65 1.13 7.84
N THR A 92 -9.66 1.76 8.43
CA THR A 92 -10.25 1.24 9.66
C THR A 92 -11.73 1.12 9.54
N ALA A 93 -12.20 -0.09 9.78
CA ALA A 93 -13.58 -0.47 9.73
C ALA A 93 -14.18 -0.44 11.13
N ALA A 94 -15.41 0.06 11.24
CA ALA A 94 -16.24 -0.16 12.42
C ALA A 94 -16.73 -1.61 12.42
N THR A 95 -16.62 -2.28 13.56
CA THR A 95 -17.20 -3.61 13.81
C THR A 95 -17.92 -3.59 15.15
N ASP A 96 -18.76 -4.60 15.42
CA ASP A 96 -19.45 -4.72 16.71
C ASP A 96 -18.47 -4.84 17.90
N SER A 97 -17.29 -5.42 17.67
CA SER A 97 -16.22 -5.55 18.66
C SER A 97 -15.34 -4.30 18.84
N GLY A 98 -15.55 -3.27 18.00
CA GLY A 98 -14.78 -2.04 17.97
C GLY A 98 -14.05 -1.79 16.63
N PRO A 99 -13.30 -0.69 16.51
CA PRO A 99 -12.55 -0.38 15.30
C PRO A 99 -11.49 -1.43 14.98
N THR A 100 -11.44 -1.87 13.73
CA THR A 100 -10.46 -2.85 13.23
C THR A 100 -9.66 -2.26 12.08
N ASP A 101 -8.33 -2.29 12.19
CA ASP A 101 -7.40 -1.78 11.20
C ASP A 101 -7.05 -2.85 10.15
N LEU A 102 -7.02 -2.44 8.88
CA LEU A 102 -6.51 -3.24 7.77
C LEU A 102 -5.66 -2.40 6.83
N VAL A 103 -4.80 -3.07 6.07
CA VAL A 103 -3.91 -2.45 5.10
C VAL A 103 -4.38 -2.79 3.69
N ALA A 104 -4.56 -1.76 2.86
CA ALA A 104 -4.74 -1.90 1.42
C ALA A 104 -3.42 -1.59 0.71
N LYS A 105 -2.94 -2.55 -0.08
CA LYS A 105 -1.80 -2.39 -0.98
C LYS A 105 -2.30 -2.28 -2.42
N ILE A 106 -1.91 -1.19 -3.08
CA ILE A 106 -2.28 -0.90 -4.47
C ILE A 106 -0.98 -0.73 -5.26
N PRO A 107 -0.66 -1.67 -6.18
CA PRO A 107 0.51 -1.56 -7.02
C PRO A 107 0.45 -0.36 -7.95
N TYR A 108 1.61 0.21 -8.25
CA TYR A 108 1.73 1.23 -9.28
C TYR A 108 1.72 0.59 -10.66
N PRO A 109 1.19 1.28 -11.69
CA PRO A 109 1.22 0.80 -13.09
C PRO A 109 2.60 0.33 -13.58
N ARG A 110 3.69 0.86 -13.00
CA ARG A 110 5.07 0.47 -13.33
C ARG A 110 5.50 -0.90 -12.78
N ALA A 111 4.83 -1.44 -11.77
CA ALA A 111 5.36 -2.55 -10.98
C ALA A 111 5.68 -3.81 -11.81
N GLY A 112 5.04 -3.98 -12.95
CA GLY A 112 5.21 -5.10 -13.87
C GLY A 112 3.84 -5.61 -14.31
N PRO A 113 3.74 -6.86 -14.83
CA PRO A 113 2.44 -7.47 -15.06
C PRO A 113 1.68 -7.59 -13.74
N ALA A 114 0.66 -6.75 -13.59
CA ALA A 114 -0.23 -6.67 -12.42
C ALA A 114 -0.62 -8.07 -11.91
N GLN A 115 -1.12 -8.90 -12.83
CA GLN A 115 -1.60 -10.25 -12.52
C GLN A 115 -0.61 -11.13 -11.72
N ILE A 116 0.69 -11.04 -12.02
CA ILE A 116 1.69 -11.95 -11.45
C ILE A 116 2.18 -11.47 -10.09
N LEU A 117 2.29 -10.15 -9.89
CA LEU A 117 2.94 -9.59 -8.71
C LEU A 117 2.09 -9.75 -7.46
N THR A 118 0.83 -9.30 -7.48
CA THR A 118 -0.06 -9.50 -6.33
C THR A 118 -0.30 -10.98 -6.06
N ALA A 119 -0.53 -11.79 -7.11
CA ALA A 119 -0.73 -13.23 -6.94
C ALA A 119 0.49 -13.90 -6.28
N SER A 120 1.71 -13.57 -6.72
CA SER A 120 2.94 -14.13 -6.14
C SER A 120 3.17 -13.66 -4.70
N GLU A 121 2.84 -12.39 -4.39
CA GLU A 121 2.93 -11.88 -3.02
C GLU A 121 1.94 -12.60 -2.10
N VAL A 122 0.68 -12.74 -2.52
CA VAL A 122 -0.36 -13.46 -1.78
C VAL A 122 0.07 -14.91 -1.53
N SER A 123 0.49 -15.63 -2.58
CA SER A 123 0.95 -17.02 -2.42
C SER A 123 2.15 -17.14 -1.49
N THR A 124 3.05 -16.14 -1.49
CA THR A 124 4.20 -16.12 -0.56
C THR A 124 3.76 -15.90 0.87
N LEU A 125 2.81 -14.98 1.12
CA LEU A 125 2.27 -14.74 2.45
C LEU A 125 1.53 -15.96 3.01
N GLU A 126 0.71 -16.60 2.18
CA GLU A 126 0.01 -17.85 2.52
C GLU A 126 1.00 -18.97 2.83
N PHE A 127 2.03 -19.16 2.01
CA PHE A 127 3.08 -20.15 2.28
C PHE A 127 3.82 -19.88 3.60
N CYS A 128 4.25 -18.63 3.83
CA CYS A 128 4.92 -18.23 5.07
C CYS A 128 4.04 -18.49 6.30
N ARG A 129 2.74 -18.25 6.20
CA ARG A 129 1.80 -18.48 7.28
C ARG A 129 1.50 -19.96 7.49
N ASP A 130 1.04 -20.65 6.46
CA ASP A 130 0.44 -21.98 6.58
C ASP A 130 1.49 -23.08 6.60
N VAL A 131 2.60 -22.92 5.88
CA VAL A 131 3.66 -23.92 5.81
C VAL A 131 4.77 -23.60 6.80
N LEU A 132 5.27 -22.36 6.82
CA LEU A 132 6.38 -21.98 7.69
C LEU A 132 5.94 -21.56 9.10
N GLN A 133 4.63 -21.36 9.34
CA GLN A 133 4.09 -20.95 10.65
C GLN A 133 4.70 -19.63 11.15
N LEU A 134 5.04 -18.73 10.22
CA LEU A 134 5.57 -17.41 10.53
C LEU A 134 4.43 -16.42 10.83
N PRO A 135 4.64 -15.47 11.76
CA PRO A 135 3.64 -14.47 12.12
C PRO A 135 3.59 -13.35 11.06
N VAL A 136 3.11 -13.68 9.86
CA VAL A 136 2.88 -12.72 8.77
C VAL A 136 1.41 -12.29 8.72
N PRO A 137 1.07 -11.09 8.22
CA PRO A 137 -0.33 -10.63 8.12
C PRO A 137 -1.21 -11.50 7.21
N LYS A 138 -2.52 -11.55 7.50
CA LYS A 138 -3.49 -12.34 6.71
C LYS A 138 -3.89 -11.56 5.50
N VAL A 139 -3.92 -12.21 4.34
CA VAL A 139 -4.65 -11.67 3.19
C VAL A 139 -6.15 -11.85 3.45
N LEU A 140 -6.87 -10.74 3.53
CA LEU A 140 -8.32 -10.70 3.74
C LEU A 140 -9.09 -10.72 2.42
N GLY A 141 -8.48 -10.21 1.35
CA GLY A 141 -9.00 -10.24 0.00
C GLY A 141 -8.01 -9.64 -0.98
N TRP A 142 -8.11 -9.99 -2.26
CA TRP A 142 -7.25 -9.40 -3.29
C TRP A 142 -7.89 -9.53 -4.67
N SER A 143 -7.48 -8.67 -5.59
CA SER A 143 -7.72 -8.81 -7.02
C SER A 143 -6.47 -8.42 -7.78
N SER A 144 -6.10 -9.23 -8.76
CA SER A 144 -4.97 -8.97 -9.64
C SER A 144 -5.38 -8.41 -11.01
N GLU A 145 -6.68 -8.21 -11.22
CA GLU A 145 -7.25 -7.71 -12.46
C GLU A 145 -8.13 -6.49 -12.16
N ALA A 146 -7.66 -5.31 -12.55
CA ALA A 146 -8.36 -4.05 -12.31
C ALA A 146 -9.76 -4.01 -12.91
N GLU A 147 -9.95 -4.69 -14.05
CA GLU A 147 -11.22 -4.72 -14.79
C GLU A 147 -12.29 -5.61 -14.14
N SER A 148 -11.88 -6.55 -13.28
CA SER A 148 -12.79 -7.49 -12.61
C SER A 148 -13.26 -7.01 -11.23
N THR A 149 -12.73 -5.88 -10.74
CA THR A 149 -13.07 -5.31 -9.43
C THR A 149 -13.68 -3.92 -9.55
N ALA A 150 -14.68 -3.64 -8.72
CA ALA A 150 -15.28 -2.31 -8.62
C ALA A 150 -14.28 -1.23 -8.16
N VAL A 151 -13.21 -1.64 -7.45
CA VAL A 151 -12.09 -0.76 -7.07
C VAL A 151 -11.42 -0.15 -8.30
N GLY A 152 -11.48 -0.82 -9.46
CA GLY A 152 -10.87 -0.36 -10.71
C GLY A 152 -9.34 -0.44 -10.71
N ALA A 153 -8.75 -1.17 -9.77
CA ALA A 153 -7.32 -1.38 -9.65
C ALA A 153 -7.00 -2.75 -9.05
N GLU A 154 -5.82 -3.26 -9.38
CA GLU A 154 -5.19 -4.33 -8.61
C GLU A 154 -5.06 -3.90 -7.14
N CYS A 155 -5.45 -4.78 -6.23
CA CYS A 155 -5.39 -4.48 -4.81
C CYS A 155 -5.23 -5.76 -3.98
N MET A 156 -4.58 -5.60 -2.83
CA MET A 156 -4.55 -6.60 -1.77
C MET A 156 -4.97 -5.94 -0.47
N LEU A 157 -5.96 -6.52 0.19
CA LEU A 157 -6.42 -6.18 1.53
C LEU A 157 -5.84 -7.21 2.49
N MET A 158 -5.20 -6.74 3.55
CA MET A 158 -4.57 -7.62 4.53
C MET A 158 -4.68 -7.05 5.95
N GLU A 159 -4.49 -7.90 6.96
CA GLU A 159 -4.36 -7.46 8.35
C GLU A 159 -3.25 -6.42 8.49
N ARG A 160 -3.44 -5.47 9.42
CA ARG A 160 -2.33 -4.63 9.86
C ARG A 160 -1.34 -5.48 10.66
N ALA A 161 -0.06 -5.43 10.29
CA ALA A 161 0.99 -6.08 11.07
C ALA A 161 1.16 -5.35 12.42
N GLU A 162 1.10 -6.11 13.51
CA GLU A 162 1.43 -5.59 14.84
C GLU A 162 2.95 -5.47 15.00
N GLY A 163 3.40 -4.34 15.52
CA GLY A 163 4.82 -4.09 15.82
C GLY A 163 5.34 -2.74 15.35
N VAL A 164 6.65 -2.56 15.53
CA VAL A 164 7.37 -1.34 15.15
C VAL A 164 8.43 -1.72 14.11
N PRO A 165 8.55 -0.95 12.99
CA PRO A 165 9.60 -1.17 12.02
C PRO A 165 10.98 -1.24 12.67
N ILE A 166 11.80 -2.23 12.28
CA ILE A 166 13.15 -2.40 12.84
C ILE A 166 14.02 -1.18 12.63
N ALA A 167 13.81 -0.43 11.54
CA ALA A 167 14.54 0.81 11.24
C ALA A 167 14.35 1.87 12.33
N ASP A 168 13.17 1.93 12.95
CA ASP A 168 12.87 2.91 14.00
C ASP A 168 13.52 2.55 15.34
N ARG A 169 13.84 1.27 15.53
CA ARG A 169 14.47 0.73 16.74
C ARG A 169 15.94 0.35 16.52
N TRP A 170 16.49 0.65 15.34
CA TRP A 170 17.80 0.15 14.92
C TRP A 170 18.91 0.57 15.88
N GLU A 171 18.92 1.84 16.30
CA GLU A 171 19.90 2.38 17.25
C GLU A 171 19.74 1.79 18.67
N GLU A 172 18.52 1.40 19.04
CA GLU A 172 18.22 0.79 20.35
C GLU A 172 18.63 -0.68 20.42
N LEU A 173 18.71 -1.35 19.26
CA LEU A 173 19.05 -2.76 19.17
C LEU A 173 20.52 -3.06 19.43
N GLY A 174 21.36 -2.01 19.65
CA GLY A 174 22.73 -2.07 20.16
C GLY A 174 23.52 -3.29 19.71
N LEU A 175 24.38 -3.15 18.69
CA LEU A 175 25.31 -4.21 18.32
C LEU A 175 26.13 -4.61 19.56
N ARG A 176 25.78 -5.73 20.18
CA ARG A 176 26.63 -6.39 21.18
C ARG A 176 27.82 -6.96 20.41
N GLY A 177 28.84 -6.13 20.22
CA GLY A 177 30.20 -6.56 19.89
C GLY A 177 30.89 -7.16 21.09
#